data_AF-A0A7W0S3S4-F1
#
_entry.id   AF-A0A7W0S3S4-F1
#
_cell.length_a   1.000
_cell.length_b   1.000
_cell.length_c   1.000
_cell.angle_alpha   90.00
_cell.angle_beta   90.00
_cell.angle_gamma   90.00
#
_symmetry.space_group_name_H-M   'P 1'
#
loop_
_entity.id
_entity.type
_entity.pdbx_description
1 polymer ?
#
loop_
_entity_poly.entity_id
_entity_poly.type
_entity_poly.pdbx_seq_one_letter_code
_entity_poly.pdbx_strand_id
1 'polypeptide(L)'
;MNTGKHKFYTTTLKAFPLYGILLFCFALLIVPILAQSQPKISSRILLIPLDDRPPCLQFPVKMGLIGDAEIVTPPKELLGRFTEPGNSDQIIKWLKTQNLKTFDAAIVSVDMLAYGGLVAMRIHQTDNVTAMRRLEFLREMRGLAPKMKIYGSSVIMRLAPTGDVKNEAYREKLARWAEISVESDAKSKGDTAKLEKEIPAFALADYKAARVRDLKINLQTINFVREGTIDYLILSQDDAKPKGIHVADREKLIAETNRLKLSEKIAVQPGADEVSMLLLARSLTDKYNFHPRIKAIYSSEELANKAMPFEDRALRETVSFHIKA
;
A
#
# COMPACT_ATOMS: atom_id res chain seq x y z
N MET A 1 -86.70 -59.84 31.60
CA MET A 1 -86.26 -58.95 30.49
C MET A 1 -84.84 -58.48 30.78
N ASN A 2 -83.94 -58.75 29.82
CA ASN A 2 -82.70 -58.06 29.45
C ASN A 2 -81.69 -57.60 30.53
N THR A 3 -80.49 -58.22 30.58
CA THR A 3 -79.18 -57.76 29.99
C THR A 3 -78.54 -56.61 30.78
N GLY A 4 -77.25 -56.56 31.10
CA GLY A 4 -76.09 -57.31 30.62
C GLY A 4 -74.84 -56.91 31.41
N LYS A 5 -73.77 -57.66 31.19
CA LYS A 5 -72.48 -57.64 31.90
C LYS A 5 -71.60 -56.48 31.42
N HIS A 6 -70.92 -55.79 32.34
CA HIS A 6 -69.68 -55.04 32.05
C HIS A 6 -68.51 -55.61 32.86
N LYS A 7 -67.51 -56.13 32.13
CA LYS A 7 -66.22 -56.62 32.65
C LYS A 7 -65.21 -55.48 32.59
N PHE A 8 -64.46 -55.31 33.68
CA PHE A 8 -63.26 -54.48 33.77
C PHE A 8 -62.15 -55.04 32.87
N TYR A 9 -61.55 -54.19 32.03
CA TYR A 9 -60.32 -54.51 31.30
C TYR A 9 -59.13 -53.94 32.07
N THR A 10 -58.29 -54.82 32.59
CA THR A 10 -56.92 -54.54 33.02
C THR A 10 -56.02 -54.47 31.79
N THR A 11 -55.46 -53.30 31.51
CA THR A 11 -54.49 -53.12 30.42
C THR A 11 -53.08 -53.43 30.93
N THR A 12 -52.51 -54.52 30.43
CA THR A 12 -51.11 -54.91 30.61
C THR A 12 -50.16 -53.91 29.96
N LEU A 13 -49.23 -53.35 30.73
CA LEU A 13 -48.09 -52.57 30.26
C LEU A 13 -47.15 -53.48 29.46
N LYS A 14 -46.99 -53.25 28.15
CA LYS A 14 -45.93 -53.88 27.35
C LYS A 14 -44.64 -53.09 27.53
N ALA A 15 -43.59 -53.78 28.00
CA ALA A 15 -42.24 -53.27 28.07
C ALA A 15 -41.71 -52.93 26.66
N PHE A 16 -41.28 -51.69 26.45
CA PHE A 16 -40.49 -51.29 25.30
C PHE A 16 -39.02 -51.70 25.50
N PRO A 17 -38.31 -52.19 24.48
CA PRO A 17 -36.95 -52.66 24.64
C PRO A 17 -35.99 -51.47 24.78
N LEU A 18 -35.30 -51.41 25.93
CA LEU A 18 -34.34 -50.38 26.35
C LEU A 18 -33.03 -50.36 25.51
N TYR A 19 -32.94 -51.15 24.44
CA TYR A 19 -31.72 -51.32 23.64
C TYR A 19 -31.61 -50.34 22.45
N GLY A 20 -32.71 -49.71 22.03
CA GLY A 20 -32.70 -48.77 20.90
C GLY A 20 -32.19 -47.36 21.24
N ILE A 21 -32.19 -46.99 22.53
CA ILE A 21 -31.82 -45.63 22.97
C ILE A 21 -30.32 -45.54 23.30
N LEU A 22 -29.70 -46.64 23.77
CA LEU A 22 -28.28 -46.66 24.10
C LEU A 22 -27.36 -46.60 22.86
N LEU A 23 -27.81 -47.12 21.72
CA LEU A 23 -27.07 -47.06 20.44
C LEU A 23 -27.15 -45.70 19.77
N PHE A 24 -28.17 -44.89 20.06
CA PHE A 24 -28.28 -43.52 19.55
C PHE A 24 -27.41 -42.53 20.34
N CYS A 25 -27.18 -42.79 21.64
CA CYS A 25 -26.29 -41.97 22.46
C CYS A 25 -24.79 -42.26 22.21
N PHE A 26 -24.42 -43.47 21.77
CA PHE A 26 -23.03 -43.77 21.40
C PHE A 26 -22.64 -43.26 20.00
N ALA A 27 -23.60 -43.15 19.08
CA ALA A 27 -23.36 -42.59 17.75
C ALA A 27 -23.15 -41.07 17.76
N LEU A 28 -23.57 -40.37 18.82
CA LEU A 28 -23.34 -38.93 19.01
C LEU A 28 -22.01 -38.60 19.73
N LEU A 29 -21.31 -39.60 20.28
CA LEU A 29 -20.00 -39.45 20.94
C LEU A 29 -18.81 -39.74 20.02
N ILE A 30 -19.06 -40.10 18.76
CA ILE A 30 -18.04 -40.26 17.72
C ILE A 30 -18.39 -39.32 16.56
N VAL A 31 -18.63 -38.04 16.85
CA VAL A 31 -18.24 -37.02 15.89
C VAL A 31 -16.71 -37.03 15.95
N PRO A 32 -15.98 -37.51 14.93
CA PRO A 32 -14.56 -37.23 14.92
C PRO A 32 -14.48 -35.72 15.04
N ILE A 33 -13.78 -35.24 16.06
CA ILE A 33 -13.21 -33.90 16.04
C ILE A 33 -12.30 -33.96 14.81
N LEU A 34 -12.88 -33.72 13.63
CA LEU A 34 -12.18 -33.16 12.51
C LEU A 34 -11.60 -31.91 13.14
N ALA A 35 -10.35 -32.02 13.59
CA ALA A 35 -9.50 -30.88 13.79
C ALA A 35 -9.78 -30.03 12.55
N GLN A 36 -10.51 -28.94 12.74
CA GLN A 36 -10.66 -27.95 11.69
C GLN A 36 -9.22 -27.55 11.45
N SER A 37 -8.58 -28.18 10.44
CA SER A 37 -7.27 -27.77 10.00
C SER A 37 -7.50 -26.32 9.65
N GLN A 38 -6.94 -25.43 10.47
CA GLN A 38 -6.96 -24.00 10.17
C GLN A 38 -6.60 -23.90 8.68
N PRO A 39 -7.45 -23.29 7.83
CA PRO A 39 -7.19 -23.26 6.41
C PRO A 39 -5.76 -22.77 6.23
N LYS A 40 -4.92 -23.66 5.68
CA LYS A 40 -3.50 -23.36 5.54
C LYS A 40 -3.42 -22.25 4.52
N ILE A 41 -3.09 -21.05 4.99
CA ILE A 41 -2.95 -19.87 4.15
C ILE A 41 -2.07 -20.23 2.94
N SER A 42 -2.59 -19.96 1.74
CA SER A 42 -1.97 -20.39 0.49
C SER A 42 -0.84 -19.47 0.02
N SER A 43 -0.76 -18.24 0.55
CA SER A 43 0.24 -17.24 0.17
C SER A 43 0.83 -16.50 1.37
N ARG A 44 2.13 -16.20 1.32
CA ARG A 44 2.82 -15.44 2.36
C ARG A 44 3.52 -14.23 1.75
N ILE A 45 3.15 -13.05 2.20
CA ILE A 45 3.59 -11.77 1.63
C ILE A 45 4.23 -10.92 2.72
N LEU A 46 5.45 -10.46 2.45
CA LEU A 46 6.14 -9.48 3.27
C LEU A 46 5.66 -8.08 2.89
N LEU A 47 5.30 -7.23 3.85
CA LEU A 47 4.90 -5.84 3.61
C LEU A 47 5.74 -4.88 4.43
N ILE A 48 6.46 -3.99 3.73
CA ILE A 48 6.97 -2.73 4.29
C ILE A 48 6.04 -1.61 3.84
N PRO A 49 5.14 -1.12 4.71
CA PRO A 49 4.14 -0.12 4.33
C PRO A 49 4.76 1.28 4.20
N LEU A 50 4.03 2.20 3.57
CA LEU A 50 4.45 3.60 3.42
C LEU A 50 4.50 4.36 4.75
N ASP A 51 3.59 4.05 5.68
CA ASP A 51 3.53 4.55 7.05
C ASP A 51 2.57 3.68 7.90
N ASP A 52 2.27 4.11 9.13
CA ASP A 52 1.44 3.37 10.09
C ASP A 52 -0.08 3.59 9.93
N ARG A 53 -0.51 4.41 8.96
CA ARG A 53 -1.92 4.77 8.77
C ARG A 53 -2.73 3.56 8.25
N PRO A 54 -4.04 3.49 8.54
CA PRO A 54 -4.88 2.36 8.13
C PRO A 54 -4.80 2.01 6.63
N PRO A 55 -4.82 2.95 5.68
CA PRO A 55 -4.70 2.64 4.24
C PRO A 55 -3.40 1.94 3.86
N CYS A 56 -2.30 2.26 4.54
CA CYS A 56 -0.96 1.77 4.23
C CYS A 56 -0.64 0.44 4.93
N LEU A 57 -1.23 0.19 6.11
CA LEU A 57 -0.91 -0.97 6.95
C LEU A 57 -2.13 -1.86 7.21
N GLN A 58 -3.16 -1.32 7.87
CA GLN A 58 -4.28 -2.14 8.35
C GLN A 58 -5.11 -2.71 7.20
N PHE A 59 -5.36 -1.93 6.15
CA PHE A 59 -6.22 -2.34 5.04
C PHE A 59 -5.53 -3.41 4.17
N PRO A 60 -4.24 -3.30 3.79
CA PRO A 60 -3.51 -4.39 3.15
C PRO A 60 -3.51 -5.69 3.97
N VAL A 61 -3.29 -5.61 5.29
CA VAL A 61 -3.33 -6.80 6.16
C VAL A 61 -4.70 -7.47 6.12
N LYS A 62 -5.79 -6.69 6.25
CA LYS A 62 -7.16 -7.22 6.17
C LYS A 62 -7.50 -7.76 4.78
N MET A 63 -7.04 -7.09 3.73
CA MET A 63 -7.22 -7.51 2.35
C MET A 63 -6.50 -8.84 2.07
N GLY A 64 -5.31 -9.04 2.64
CA GLY A 64 -4.60 -10.32 2.55
C GLY A 64 -5.40 -11.46 3.15
N LEU A 65 -6.01 -11.27 4.32
CA LEU A 65 -6.89 -12.27 4.94
C LEU A 65 -8.09 -12.64 4.03
N ILE A 66 -8.66 -11.67 3.33
CA ILE A 66 -9.73 -11.90 2.35
C ILE A 66 -9.20 -12.68 1.13
N GLY A 67 -7.99 -12.38 0.69
CA GLY A 67 -7.31 -12.99 -0.46
C GLY A 67 -6.55 -14.29 -0.18
N ASP A 68 -6.80 -14.95 0.96
CA ASP A 68 -6.09 -16.15 1.42
C ASP A 68 -4.55 -15.97 1.46
N ALA A 69 -4.11 -14.84 2.02
CA ALA A 69 -2.72 -14.46 2.14
C ALA A 69 -2.36 -13.93 3.55
N GLU A 70 -1.26 -14.42 4.10
CA GLU A 70 -0.66 -13.93 5.33
C GLU A 70 0.20 -12.72 4.98
N ILE A 71 -0.12 -11.56 5.57
CA ILE A 71 0.69 -10.36 5.43
C ILE A 71 1.55 -10.19 6.67
N VAL A 72 2.87 -10.24 6.48
CA VAL A 72 3.86 -10.09 7.55
C VAL A 72 4.49 -8.71 7.46
N THR A 73 4.40 -7.94 8.54
CA THR A 73 4.88 -6.56 8.62
C THR A 73 5.93 -6.41 9.72
N PRO A 74 6.78 -5.38 9.69
CA PRO A 74 7.59 -5.03 10.86
C PRO A 74 6.68 -4.68 12.06
N PRO A 75 7.21 -4.73 13.29
CA PRO A 75 6.52 -4.18 14.45
C PRO A 75 6.10 -2.74 14.19
N LYS A 76 4.87 -2.39 14.59
CA LYS A 76 4.25 -1.10 14.26
C LYS A 76 5.07 0.07 14.80
N GLU A 77 5.73 -0.13 15.93
CA GLU A 77 6.57 0.85 16.61
C GLU A 77 7.78 1.26 15.76
N LEU A 78 8.19 0.44 14.79
CA LEU A 78 9.27 0.79 13.86
C LEU A 78 8.81 1.69 12.71
N LEU A 79 7.50 1.83 12.47
CA LEU A 79 6.96 2.58 11.32
C LEU A 79 6.85 4.09 11.59
N GLY A 80 7.13 4.52 12.83
CA GLY A 80 6.95 5.90 13.24
C GLY A 80 5.47 6.27 13.38
N ARG A 81 5.19 7.57 13.51
CA ARG A 81 3.83 8.10 13.63
C ARG A 81 3.78 9.57 13.23
N PHE A 82 2.99 9.88 12.20
CA PHE A 82 2.78 11.24 11.71
C PHE A 82 4.10 11.97 11.35
N THR A 83 4.62 12.83 12.23
CA THR A 83 5.89 13.56 12.03
C THR A 83 7.11 12.83 12.60
N GLU A 84 6.90 11.79 13.39
CA GLU A 84 7.98 10.90 13.83
C GLU A 84 8.28 9.90 12.71
N PRO A 85 9.49 9.92 12.12
CA PRO A 85 9.84 9.02 11.03
C PRO A 85 9.96 7.58 11.52
N GLY A 86 9.66 6.63 10.64
CA GLY A 86 9.96 5.22 10.85
C GLY A 86 11.48 4.98 10.96
N ASN A 87 11.84 3.94 11.70
CA ASN A 87 13.22 3.58 11.94
C ASN A 87 13.73 2.62 10.85
N SER A 88 14.13 3.18 9.71
CA SER A 88 14.56 2.40 8.55
C SER A 88 15.68 1.39 8.85
N ASP A 89 16.68 1.76 9.66
CA ASP A 89 17.79 0.84 9.98
C ASP A 89 17.31 -0.33 10.88
N GLN A 90 16.34 -0.11 11.78
CA GLN A 90 15.73 -1.20 12.55
C GLN A 90 14.78 -2.05 11.71
N ILE A 91 14.06 -1.47 10.75
CA ILE A 91 13.26 -2.22 9.78
C ILE A 91 14.16 -3.15 8.95
N ILE A 92 15.31 -2.65 8.48
CA ILE A 92 16.30 -3.48 7.76
C ILE A 92 16.83 -4.59 8.66
N LYS A 93 17.14 -4.31 9.93
CA LYS A 93 17.54 -5.37 10.88
C LYS A 93 16.44 -6.41 11.08
N TRP A 94 15.19 -5.98 11.20
CA TRP A 94 14.04 -6.89 11.28
C TRP A 94 13.88 -7.73 10.00
N LEU A 95 14.05 -7.14 8.81
CA LEU A 95 14.03 -7.86 7.54
C LEU A 95 15.12 -8.95 7.49
N LYS A 96 16.31 -8.65 8.04
CA LYS A 96 17.42 -9.62 8.13
C LYS A 96 17.15 -10.81 9.05
N THR A 97 16.19 -10.72 9.98
CA THR A 97 15.79 -11.86 10.81
C THR A 97 14.76 -12.76 10.12
N GLN A 98 14.18 -12.32 9.00
CA GLN A 98 13.17 -13.07 8.28
C GLN A 98 13.80 -14.14 7.38
N ASN A 99 13.16 -15.31 7.30
CA ASN A 99 13.49 -16.30 6.27
C ASN A 99 12.80 -15.91 4.94
N LEU A 100 13.44 -15.04 4.17
CA LEU A 100 12.89 -14.46 2.93
C LEU A 100 12.46 -15.52 1.90
N LYS A 101 13.06 -16.72 1.91
CA LYS A 101 12.70 -17.83 1.00
C LYS A 101 11.32 -18.44 1.27
N THR A 102 10.70 -18.12 2.40
CA THR A 102 9.35 -18.58 2.76
C THR A 102 8.23 -17.68 2.23
N PHE A 103 8.58 -16.54 1.67
CA PHE A 103 7.62 -15.58 1.12
C PHE A 103 7.49 -15.77 -0.38
N ASP A 104 6.26 -15.68 -0.89
CA ASP A 104 5.98 -15.68 -2.32
C ASP A 104 6.32 -14.30 -2.92
N ALA A 105 6.03 -13.24 -2.17
CA ALA A 105 6.25 -11.86 -2.58
C ALA A 105 6.64 -10.96 -1.40
N ALA A 106 7.28 -9.84 -1.74
CA ALA A 106 7.50 -8.70 -0.88
C ALA A 106 6.93 -7.45 -1.55
N ILE A 107 6.15 -6.67 -0.80
CA ILE A 107 5.65 -5.35 -1.18
C ILE A 107 6.42 -4.35 -0.33
N VAL A 108 7.16 -3.45 -0.98
CA VAL A 108 8.10 -2.57 -0.28
C VAL A 108 7.87 -1.11 -0.67
N SER A 109 7.48 -0.30 0.30
CA SER A 109 7.65 1.15 0.22
C SER A 109 9.15 1.48 0.34
N VAL A 110 9.70 1.98 -0.76
CA VAL A 110 11.08 2.48 -0.83
C VAL A 110 11.24 3.67 0.10
N ASP A 111 10.22 4.51 0.26
CA ASP A 111 10.29 5.71 1.08
C ASP A 111 10.39 5.38 2.57
N MET A 112 9.75 4.28 3.02
CA MET A 112 9.93 3.75 4.38
C MET A 112 11.36 3.25 4.61
N LEU A 113 11.96 2.56 3.64
CA LEU A 113 13.35 2.10 3.75
C LEU A 113 14.37 3.24 3.61
N ALA A 114 14.12 4.22 2.75
CA ALA A 114 15.05 5.32 2.52
C ALA A 114 15.03 6.33 3.68
N TYR A 115 13.83 6.77 4.08
CA TYR A 115 13.64 7.96 4.91
C TYR A 115 12.88 7.71 6.20
N GLY A 116 12.10 6.62 6.28
CA GLY A 116 11.16 6.39 7.37
C GLY A 116 9.72 6.82 7.05
N GLY A 117 9.35 6.88 5.77
CA GLY A 117 7.96 6.97 5.32
C GLY A 117 7.56 8.30 4.70
N LEU A 118 6.26 8.46 4.45
CA LEU A 118 5.71 9.53 3.62
C LEU A 118 6.03 10.95 4.11
N VAL A 119 5.91 11.21 5.42
CA VAL A 119 6.17 12.56 5.94
C VAL A 119 7.68 12.86 5.95
N ALA A 120 8.51 11.86 6.25
CA ALA A 120 9.95 11.99 6.32
C ALA A 120 10.58 12.28 4.94
N MET A 121 9.99 11.75 3.85
CA MET A 121 10.45 12.02 2.49
C MET A 121 10.26 13.48 2.05
N ARG A 122 9.31 14.20 2.68
CA ARG A 122 8.95 15.59 2.34
C ARG A 122 9.90 16.65 2.93
N ILE A 123 10.89 16.24 3.72
CA ILE A 123 11.86 17.14 4.38
C ILE A 123 13.30 16.62 4.21
N HIS A 124 14.30 17.50 4.26
CA HIS A 124 15.70 17.12 4.00
C HIS A 124 16.47 16.64 5.24
N GLN A 125 15.87 15.77 6.07
CA GLN A 125 16.52 15.22 7.28
C GLN A 125 17.45 14.03 7.00
N THR A 126 17.07 13.13 6.09
CA THR A 126 17.93 12.02 5.66
C THR A 126 18.68 12.44 4.39
N ASP A 127 20.01 12.41 4.40
CA ASP A 127 20.81 12.72 3.22
C ASP A 127 20.74 11.61 2.14
N ASN A 128 21.13 11.96 0.92
CA ASN A 128 21.09 11.03 -0.22
C ASN A 128 22.02 9.80 -0.05
N VAL A 129 23.17 9.94 0.60
CA VAL A 129 24.11 8.83 0.81
C VAL A 129 23.50 7.80 1.75
N THR A 130 22.92 8.28 2.86
CA THR A 130 22.21 7.44 3.84
C THR A 130 21.01 6.75 3.20
N ALA A 131 20.18 7.48 2.45
CA ALA A 131 19.03 6.92 1.75
C ALA A 131 19.46 5.82 0.76
N MET A 132 20.42 6.10 -0.13
CA MET A 132 20.92 5.12 -1.11
C MET A 132 21.51 3.87 -0.43
N ARG A 133 22.31 4.05 0.63
CA ARG A 133 22.88 2.93 1.41
C ARG A 133 21.79 2.00 1.94
N ARG A 134 20.68 2.54 2.45
CA ARG A 134 19.56 1.74 2.96
C ARG A 134 18.88 0.96 1.83
N LEU A 135 18.75 1.56 0.65
CA LEU A 135 18.12 0.93 -0.51
C LEU A 135 18.94 -0.21 -1.14
N GLU A 136 20.25 -0.24 -0.91
CA GLU A 136 21.09 -1.40 -1.29
C GLU A 136 20.60 -2.72 -0.66
N PHE A 137 19.86 -2.64 0.45
CA PHE A 137 19.24 -3.82 1.04
C PHE A 137 18.23 -4.52 0.10
N LEU A 138 17.63 -3.82 -0.88
CA LEU A 138 16.79 -4.45 -1.88
C LEU A 138 17.57 -5.45 -2.77
N ARG A 139 18.83 -5.11 -3.12
CA ARG A 139 19.72 -6.05 -3.84
C ARG A 139 20.09 -7.24 -2.95
N GLU A 140 20.32 -7.00 -1.66
CA GLU A 140 20.55 -8.07 -0.66
C GLU A 140 19.33 -9.02 -0.58
N MET A 141 18.11 -8.48 -0.49
CA MET A 141 16.86 -9.27 -0.50
C MET A 141 16.75 -10.14 -1.76
N ARG A 142 17.01 -9.57 -2.95
CA ARG A 142 17.00 -10.31 -4.22
C ARG A 142 18.03 -11.45 -4.21
N GLY A 143 19.24 -11.21 -3.70
CA GLY A 143 20.27 -12.24 -3.60
C GLY A 143 19.92 -13.38 -2.63
N LEU A 144 19.30 -13.05 -1.49
CA LEU A 144 18.90 -14.02 -0.47
C LEU A 144 17.70 -14.88 -0.91
N ALA A 145 16.76 -14.31 -1.66
CA ALA A 145 15.56 -14.99 -2.14
C ALA A 145 15.29 -14.70 -3.64
N PRO A 146 16.06 -15.28 -4.57
CA PRO A 146 15.96 -14.96 -6.00
C PRO A 146 14.58 -15.24 -6.63
N LYS A 147 13.82 -16.18 -6.05
CA LYS A 147 12.48 -16.59 -6.53
C LYS A 147 11.33 -15.73 -5.97
N MET A 148 11.54 -15.02 -4.87
CA MET A 148 10.49 -14.18 -4.27
C MET A 148 10.25 -12.97 -5.17
N LYS A 149 8.97 -12.65 -5.44
CA LYS A 149 8.63 -11.45 -6.19
C LYS A 149 8.82 -10.20 -5.34
N ILE A 150 9.41 -9.14 -5.89
CA ILE A 150 9.59 -7.87 -5.19
C ILE A 150 8.81 -6.78 -5.92
N TYR A 151 7.73 -6.32 -5.32
CA TYR A 151 6.90 -5.23 -5.77
C TYR A 151 7.31 -3.96 -5.01
N GLY A 152 7.76 -2.94 -5.73
CA GLY A 152 8.23 -1.69 -5.16
C GLY A 152 7.21 -0.57 -5.30
N SER A 153 7.25 0.38 -4.36
CA SER A 153 6.59 1.67 -4.50
C SER A 153 7.50 2.80 -4.05
N SER A 154 7.44 3.93 -4.74
CA SER A 154 8.08 5.18 -4.30
C SER A 154 7.21 6.36 -4.70
N VAL A 155 7.11 7.35 -3.83
CA VAL A 155 6.23 8.49 -4.01
C VAL A 155 6.98 9.65 -4.66
N ILE A 156 6.31 10.36 -5.57
CA ILE A 156 6.74 11.66 -6.10
C ILE A 156 6.26 12.73 -5.12
N MET A 157 7.19 13.49 -4.57
CA MET A 157 6.90 14.53 -3.57
C MET A 157 5.82 15.54 -4.02
N ARG A 158 4.82 15.75 -3.15
CA ARG A 158 3.73 16.73 -3.32
C ARG A 158 4.18 18.19 -3.28
N LEU A 159 3.27 19.09 -3.66
CA LEU A 159 3.51 20.54 -3.66
C LEU A 159 3.66 21.16 -2.26
N ALA A 160 2.80 20.77 -1.32
CA ALA A 160 2.76 21.39 0.01
C ALA A 160 3.53 20.55 1.04
N PRO A 161 4.33 21.15 1.94
CA PRO A 161 4.85 20.44 3.09
C PRO A 161 3.74 19.83 3.96
N THR A 162 4.08 18.81 4.74
CA THR A 162 3.20 18.32 5.83
C THR A 162 2.92 19.47 6.78
N GLY A 163 1.64 19.74 7.07
CA GLY A 163 1.27 20.83 7.96
C GLY A 163 1.63 20.53 9.41
N ASP A 164 2.27 21.50 10.07
CA ASP A 164 2.50 21.51 11.51
C ASP A 164 2.42 22.95 12.06
N VAL A 165 2.47 23.08 13.39
CA VAL A 165 2.42 24.40 14.07
C VAL A 165 3.62 25.28 13.69
N LYS A 166 4.77 24.69 13.32
CA LYS A 166 6.00 25.43 13.02
C LYS A 166 5.96 26.07 11.63
N ASN A 167 5.21 25.49 10.70
CA ASN A 167 5.16 25.92 9.31
C ASN A 167 3.87 26.61 8.88
N GLU A 168 2.87 26.72 9.76
CA GLU A 168 1.57 27.34 9.48
C GLU A 168 1.70 28.71 8.78
N ALA A 169 2.62 29.56 9.23
CA ALA A 169 2.82 30.90 8.68
C ALA A 169 3.31 30.96 7.22
N TYR A 170 3.92 29.89 6.70
CA TYR A 170 4.53 29.89 5.37
C TYR A 170 4.16 28.68 4.49
N ARG A 171 3.44 27.68 5.01
CA ARG A 171 3.10 26.45 4.28
C ARG A 171 2.35 26.72 2.99
N GLU A 172 1.28 27.51 3.05
CA GLU A 172 0.48 27.85 1.86
C GLU A 172 1.28 28.69 0.86
N LYS A 173 2.19 29.55 1.36
CA LYS A 173 3.10 30.33 0.51
C LYS A 173 4.07 29.40 -0.23
N LEU A 174 4.61 28.39 0.45
CA LEU A 174 5.50 27.40 -0.15
C LEU A 174 4.76 26.54 -1.17
N ALA A 175 3.55 26.07 -0.84
CA ALA A 175 2.71 25.32 -1.77
C ALA A 175 2.39 26.15 -3.03
N ARG A 176 2.08 27.45 -2.84
CA ARG A 176 1.86 28.38 -3.94
C ARG A 176 3.12 28.60 -4.76
N TRP A 177 4.28 28.77 -4.12
CA TRP A 177 5.56 28.88 -4.80
C TRP A 177 5.82 27.64 -5.66
N ALA A 178 5.64 26.44 -5.10
CA ALA A 178 5.83 25.18 -5.82
C ALA A 178 4.86 25.02 -7.01
N GLU A 179 3.66 25.61 -6.94
CA GLU A 179 2.69 25.60 -8.03
C GLU A 179 3.09 26.50 -9.20
N ILE A 180 3.76 27.64 -8.96
CA ILE A 180 3.98 28.68 -9.98
C ILE A 180 5.45 28.93 -10.35
N SER A 181 6.41 28.40 -9.59
CA SER A 181 7.83 28.74 -9.74
C SER A 181 8.46 28.33 -11.09
N VAL A 182 7.77 27.47 -11.84
CA VAL A 182 8.21 26.97 -13.16
C VAL A 182 7.56 27.71 -14.33
N GLU A 183 6.59 28.57 -14.04
CA GLU A 183 5.87 29.34 -15.06
C GLU A 183 6.76 30.47 -15.60
N SER A 184 6.68 30.72 -16.91
CA SER A 184 7.59 31.65 -17.60
C SER A 184 7.02 33.07 -17.76
N ASP A 185 5.72 33.25 -17.49
CA ASP A 185 5.02 34.53 -17.63
C ASP A 185 5.45 35.56 -16.58
N ALA A 186 5.33 36.85 -16.94
CA ALA A 186 5.84 37.95 -16.11
C ALA A 186 5.14 38.05 -14.74
N LYS A 187 3.85 37.71 -14.67
CA LYS A 187 3.09 37.74 -13.42
C LYS A 187 3.58 36.64 -12.47
N SER A 188 3.67 35.40 -12.94
CA SER A 188 4.16 34.29 -12.12
C SER A 188 5.60 34.49 -11.65
N LYS A 189 6.48 35.07 -12.48
CA LYS A 189 7.84 35.45 -12.07
C LYS A 189 7.85 36.50 -10.95
N GLY A 190 7.01 37.53 -11.07
CA GLY A 190 6.85 38.56 -10.03
C GLY A 190 6.32 37.98 -8.71
N ASP A 191 5.27 37.15 -8.78
CA ASP A 191 4.69 36.48 -7.62
C ASP A 191 5.68 35.51 -6.97
N THR A 192 6.44 34.75 -7.77
CA THR A 192 7.50 33.85 -7.28
C THR A 192 8.55 34.63 -6.50
N ALA A 193 9.07 35.73 -7.05
CA ALA A 193 10.08 36.55 -6.39
C ALA A 193 9.57 37.18 -5.07
N LYS A 194 8.28 37.48 -4.98
CA LYS A 194 7.64 37.93 -3.73
C LYS A 194 7.58 36.79 -2.71
N LEU A 195 7.11 35.61 -3.12
CA LEU A 195 7.01 34.44 -2.24
C LEU A 195 8.39 34.02 -1.70
N GLU A 196 9.44 34.07 -2.51
CA GLU A 196 10.80 33.73 -2.06
C GLU A 196 11.33 34.67 -0.97
N LYS A 197 10.82 35.91 -0.88
CA LYS A 197 11.13 36.84 0.21
C LYS A 197 10.29 36.60 1.47
N GLU A 198 9.08 36.05 1.31
CA GLU A 198 8.14 35.83 2.40
C GLU A 198 8.28 34.44 3.05
N ILE A 199 8.82 33.47 2.33
CA ILE A 199 9.11 32.13 2.85
C ILE A 199 10.47 32.16 3.54
N PRO A 200 10.61 31.60 4.76
CA PRO A 200 11.91 31.50 5.40
C PRO A 200 12.92 30.78 4.50
N ALA A 201 14.09 31.37 4.29
CA ALA A 201 15.10 30.86 3.37
C ALA A 201 15.51 29.40 3.67
N PHE A 202 15.60 29.03 4.96
CA PHE A 202 15.90 27.66 5.37
C PHE A 202 14.80 26.67 4.93
N ALA A 203 13.53 27.06 5.01
CA ALA A 203 12.41 26.19 4.67
C ALA A 203 12.31 25.97 3.16
N LEU A 204 12.54 27.03 2.37
CA LEU A 204 12.59 26.91 0.91
C LEU A 204 13.79 26.06 0.46
N ALA A 205 14.95 26.23 1.09
CA ALA A 205 16.14 25.43 0.80
C ALA A 205 15.93 23.95 1.16
N ASP A 206 15.36 23.65 2.33
CA ASP A 206 15.02 22.28 2.75
C ASP A 206 14.05 21.62 1.77
N TYR A 207 12.97 22.31 1.39
CA TYR A 207 12.01 21.81 0.40
C TYR A 207 12.67 21.50 -0.96
N LYS A 208 13.49 22.42 -1.48
CA LYS A 208 14.23 22.22 -2.74
C LYS A 208 15.18 21.02 -2.63
N ALA A 209 15.90 20.89 -1.51
CA ALA A 209 16.82 19.79 -1.29
C ALA A 209 16.11 18.43 -1.15
N ALA A 210 15.00 18.38 -0.40
CA ALA A 210 14.16 17.20 -0.24
C ALA A 210 13.67 16.69 -1.60
N ARG A 211 13.15 17.59 -2.45
CA ARG A 211 12.63 17.22 -3.78
C ARG A 211 13.72 16.75 -4.74
N VAL A 212 14.91 17.37 -4.71
CA VAL A 212 16.05 16.89 -5.51
C VAL A 212 16.51 15.50 -5.07
N ARG A 213 16.53 15.23 -3.76
CA ARG A 213 16.85 13.90 -3.22
C ARG A 213 15.77 12.89 -3.61
N ASP A 214 14.50 13.24 -3.47
CA ASP A 214 13.37 12.38 -3.78
C ASP A 214 13.41 11.89 -5.23
N LEU A 215 13.58 12.81 -6.18
CA LEU A 215 13.72 12.48 -7.60
C LEU A 215 14.91 11.55 -7.88
N LYS A 216 16.04 11.71 -7.17
CA LYS A 216 17.19 10.79 -7.30
C LYS A 216 16.84 9.39 -6.83
N ILE A 217 16.10 9.28 -5.73
CA ILE A 217 15.65 8.00 -5.18
C ILE A 217 14.62 7.35 -6.11
N ASN A 218 13.63 8.09 -6.62
CA ASN A 218 12.69 7.57 -7.61
C ASN A 218 13.42 7.03 -8.85
N LEU A 219 14.38 7.78 -9.41
CA LEU A 219 15.20 7.33 -10.55
C LEU A 219 16.00 6.06 -10.22
N GLN A 220 16.50 5.94 -8.99
CA GLN A 220 17.20 4.73 -8.57
C GLN A 220 16.28 3.50 -8.49
N THR A 221 15.01 3.68 -8.12
CA THR A 221 14.04 2.57 -8.16
C THR A 221 13.78 2.07 -9.59
N ILE A 222 13.80 2.95 -10.59
CA ILE A 222 13.75 2.56 -12.01
C ILE A 222 14.97 1.70 -12.37
N ASN A 223 16.18 2.08 -11.90
CA ASN A 223 17.37 1.26 -12.09
C ASN A 223 17.25 -0.12 -11.42
N PHE A 224 16.65 -0.21 -10.23
CA PHE A 224 16.40 -1.51 -9.59
C PHE A 224 15.46 -2.40 -10.40
N VAL A 225 14.46 -1.83 -11.09
CA VAL A 225 13.61 -2.60 -12.02
C VAL A 225 14.41 -3.05 -13.25
N ARG A 226 15.22 -2.16 -13.84
CA ARG A 226 16.10 -2.48 -14.97
C ARG A 226 17.05 -3.64 -14.66
N GLU A 227 17.58 -3.67 -13.45
CA GLU A 227 18.53 -4.69 -12.97
C GLU A 227 17.84 -5.98 -12.50
N GLY A 228 16.50 -6.03 -12.47
CA GLY A 228 15.75 -7.20 -11.98
C GLY A 228 15.74 -7.35 -10.47
N THR A 229 16.14 -6.30 -9.73
CA THR A 229 16.00 -6.27 -8.26
C THR A 229 14.53 -6.17 -7.88
N ILE A 230 13.79 -5.25 -8.50
CA ILE A 230 12.33 -5.08 -8.35
C ILE A 230 11.63 -5.68 -9.59
N ASP A 231 10.62 -6.52 -9.38
CA ASP A 231 9.84 -7.13 -10.47
C ASP A 231 8.82 -6.16 -11.08
N TYR A 232 8.19 -5.32 -10.25
CA TYR A 232 7.21 -4.32 -10.66
C TYR A 232 7.25 -3.12 -9.72
N LEU A 233 7.11 -1.92 -10.26
CA LEU A 233 7.23 -0.66 -9.52
C LEU A 233 6.03 0.26 -9.78
N ILE A 234 5.48 0.83 -8.71
CA ILE A 234 4.57 1.97 -8.80
C ILE A 234 5.30 3.23 -8.33
N LEU A 235 5.41 4.21 -9.23
CA LEU A 235 5.82 5.58 -8.93
C LEU A 235 4.54 6.42 -8.74
N SER A 236 4.13 6.60 -7.50
CA SER A 236 2.86 7.24 -7.15
C SER A 236 3.00 8.73 -6.89
N GLN A 237 2.05 9.53 -7.33
CA GLN A 237 2.01 10.96 -7.03
C GLN A 237 1.20 11.22 -5.75
N ASP A 238 1.83 11.85 -4.75
CA ASP A 238 1.19 12.36 -3.53
C ASP A 238 0.68 13.79 -3.76
N ASP A 239 -0.47 14.13 -3.18
CA ASP A 239 -1.27 15.36 -3.29
C ASP A 239 -0.81 16.32 -4.41
N ALA A 240 -1.45 16.20 -5.57
CA ALA A 240 -1.07 16.91 -6.77
C ALA A 240 -2.00 18.08 -7.10
N LYS A 241 -1.57 18.84 -8.11
CA LYS A 241 -2.40 19.75 -8.89
C LYS A 241 -2.10 19.56 -10.38
N PRO A 242 -2.96 20.03 -11.29
CA PRO A 242 -2.71 19.98 -12.74
C PRO A 242 -1.42 20.68 -13.19
N LYS A 243 -0.88 21.59 -12.37
CA LYS A 243 0.39 22.30 -12.62
C LYS A 243 1.23 22.39 -11.37
N GLY A 244 2.52 22.65 -11.56
CA GLY A 244 3.49 22.84 -10.49
C GLY A 244 4.78 22.10 -10.74
N ILE A 245 5.71 22.28 -9.82
CA ILE A 245 7.08 21.81 -9.96
C ILE A 245 7.20 20.27 -9.98
N HIS A 246 6.26 19.55 -9.33
CA HIS A 246 6.17 18.09 -9.32
C HIS A 246 5.90 17.50 -10.72
N VAL A 247 5.27 18.26 -11.61
CA VAL A 247 5.01 17.84 -13.00
C VAL A 247 6.31 17.53 -13.71
N ALA A 248 7.35 18.36 -13.54
CA ALA A 248 8.64 18.13 -14.16
C ALA A 248 9.32 16.83 -13.65
N ASP A 249 9.14 16.50 -12.36
CA ASP A 249 9.67 15.26 -11.78
C ASP A 249 8.94 14.05 -12.38
N ARG A 250 7.61 14.11 -12.42
CA ARG A 250 6.75 13.07 -13.04
C ARG A 250 7.11 12.84 -14.50
N GLU A 251 7.20 13.89 -15.31
CA GLU A 251 7.54 13.78 -16.74
C GLU A 251 8.94 13.20 -16.94
N LYS A 252 9.90 13.56 -16.07
CA LYS A 252 11.23 12.97 -16.12
C LYS A 252 11.22 11.47 -15.83
N LEU A 253 10.43 11.02 -14.84
CA LEU A 253 10.28 9.60 -14.51
C LEU A 253 9.59 8.80 -15.62
N ILE A 254 8.55 9.38 -16.24
CA ILE A 254 7.88 8.80 -17.41
C ILE A 254 8.87 8.68 -18.59
N ALA A 255 9.59 9.76 -18.90
CA ALA A 255 10.57 9.78 -19.98
C ALA A 255 11.67 8.73 -19.77
N GLU A 256 12.20 8.61 -18.56
CA GLU A 256 13.23 7.62 -18.23
C GLU A 256 12.69 6.18 -18.32
N THR A 257 11.48 5.93 -17.83
CA THR A 257 10.80 4.64 -17.94
C THR A 257 10.64 4.22 -19.41
N ASN A 258 10.18 5.14 -20.26
CA ASN A 258 10.00 4.91 -21.68
C ASN A 258 11.34 4.70 -22.40
N ARG A 259 12.35 5.52 -22.07
CA ARG A 259 13.71 5.41 -22.63
C ARG A 259 14.32 4.03 -22.37
N LEU A 260 14.08 3.47 -21.18
CA LEU A 260 14.54 2.15 -20.77
C LEU A 260 13.60 1.01 -21.20
N LYS A 261 12.47 1.31 -21.84
CA LYS A 261 11.43 0.34 -22.27
C LYS A 261 10.87 -0.49 -21.12
N LEU A 262 10.63 0.15 -19.97
CA LEU A 262 10.17 -0.50 -18.75
C LEU A 262 8.67 -0.27 -18.44
N SER A 263 7.90 0.27 -19.39
CA SER A 263 6.50 0.67 -19.19
C SER A 263 5.54 -0.50 -18.84
N GLU A 264 5.93 -1.75 -19.09
CA GLU A 264 5.20 -2.95 -18.66
C GLU A 264 5.47 -3.34 -17.20
N LYS A 265 6.55 -2.80 -16.61
CA LYS A 265 7.00 -3.11 -15.24
C LYS A 265 6.95 -1.91 -14.31
N ILE A 266 6.67 -0.73 -14.84
CA ILE A 266 6.64 0.53 -14.08
C ILE A 266 5.38 1.29 -14.44
N ALA A 267 4.55 1.56 -13.44
CA ALA A 267 3.42 2.47 -13.54
C ALA A 267 3.76 3.81 -12.89
N VAL A 268 3.44 4.92 -13.56
CA VAL A 268 3.47 6.27 -12.97
C VAL A 268 2.03 6.75 -12.86
N GLN A 269 1.52 6.92 -11.64
CA GLN A 269 0.08 7.12 -11.40
C GLN A 269 -0.20 8.01 -10.19
N PRO A 270 -1.41 8.57 -10.07
CA PRO A 270 -1.83 9.28 -8.86
C PRO A 270 -2.15 8.32 -7.69
N GLY A 271 -2.08 8.88 -6.48
CA GLY A 271 -2.49 8.23 -5.24
C GLY A 271 -1.36 7.43 -4.59
N ALA A 272 -1.13 7.70 -3.30
CA ALA A 272 -0.03 7.11 -2.52
C ALA A 272 -0.51 6.12 -1.45
N ASP A 273 -1.68 6.38 -0.86
CA ASP A 273 -2.17 5.66 0.32
C ASP A 273 -2.68 4.25 -0.03
N GLU A 274 -3.17 4.07 -1.25
CA GLU A 274 -3.75 2.82 -1.76
C GLU A 274 -2.73 1.86 -2.38
N VAL A 275 -1.48 2.32 -2.61
CA VAL A 275 -0.50 1.60 -3.43
C VAL A 275 -0.19 0.20 -2.88
N SER A 276 -0.09 0.04 -1.55
CA SER A 276 0.12 -1.28 -0.95
C SER A 276 -1.02 -2.25 -1.22
N MET A 277 -2.27 -1.77 -1.31
CA MET A 277 -3.42 -2.60 -1.67
C MET A 277 -3.39 -2.97 -3.15
N LEU A 278 -2.99 -2.05 -4.03
CA LEU A 278 -2.83 -2.33 -5.47
C LEU A 278 -1.75 -3.37 -5.74
N LEU A 279 -0.57 -3.22 -5.12
CA LEU A 279 0.52 -4.19 -5.25
C LEU A 279 0.16 -5.55 -4.63
N LEU A 280 -0.64 -5.57 -3.57
CA LEU A 280 -1.18 -6.79 -3.00
C LEU A 280 -2.12 -7.49 -3.99
N ALA A 281 -3.08 -6.75 -4.57
CA ALA A 281 -3.97 -7.28 -5.60
C ALA A 281 -3.17 -7.89 -6.76
N ARG A 282 -2.20 -7.15 -7.31
CA ARG A 282 -1.30 -7.64 -8.37
C ARG A 282 -0.58 -8.92 -7.96
N SER A 283 0.02 -8.95 -6.77
CA SER A 283 0.80 -10.11 -6.32
C SER A 283 -0.05 -11.38 -6.24
N LEU A 284 -1.32 -11.27 -5.84
CA LEU A 284 -2.24 -12.40 -5.76
C LEU A 284 -2.79 -12.78 -7.13
N THR A 285 -3.13 -11.82 -7.98
CA THR A 285 -3.56 -12.10 -9.36
C THR A 285 -2.46 -12.79 -10.16
N ASP A 286 -1.21 -12.35 -10.02
CA ASP A 286 -0.04 -12.96 -10.65
C ASP A 286 0.15 -14.40 -10.14
N LYS A 287 0.10 -14.61 -8.82
CA LYS A 287 0.29 -15.93 -8.19
C LYS A 287 -0.77 -16.95 -8.63
N TYR A 288 -2.03 -16.53 -8.67
CA TYR A 288 -3.15 -17.41 -9.04
C TYR A 288 -3.46 -17.41 -10.54
N ASN A 289 -2.67 -16.70 -11.35
CA ASN A 289 -2.90 -16.52 -12.79
C ASN A 289 -4.33 -16.02 -13.10
N PHE A 290 -4.87 -15.17 -12.22
CA PHE A 290 -6.24 -14.67 -12.29
C PHE A 290 -6.27 -13.27 -12.92
N HIS A 291 -7.02 -13.12 -14.00
CA HIS A 291 -7.07 -11.87 -14.79
C HIS A 291 -8.50 -11.33 -14.84
N PRO A 292 -8.94 -10.56 -13.83
CA PRO A 292 -10.31 -10.05 -13.78
C PRO A 292 -10.55 -9.00 -14.87
N ARG A 293 -11.77 -8.97 -15.42
CA ARG A 293 -12.26 -7.86 -16.23
C ARG A 293 -13.09 -6.94 -15.35
N ILE A 294 -12.65 -5.69 -15.21
CA ILE A 294 -13.27 -4.71 -14.32
C ILE A 294 -13.89 -3.60 -15.16
N LYS A 295 -15.14 -3.23 -14.85
CA LYS A 295 -15.81 -2.06 -15.43
C LYS A 295 -16.23 -1.14 -14.29
N ALA A 296 -15.68 0.07 -14.26
CA ALA A 296 -16.14 1.12 -13.35
C ALA A 296 -17.46 1.73 -13.85
N ILE A 297 -18.41 1.91 -12.94
CA ILE A 297 -19.68 2.61 -13.19
C ILE A 297 -19.73 3.80 -12.24
N TYR A 298 -19.94 4.99 -12.80
CA TYR A 298 -19.97 6.23 -12.04
C TYR A 298 -21.41 6.67 -11.80
N SER A 299 -21.69 7.16 -10.60
CA SER A 299 -23.00 7.76 -10.26
C SER A 299 -23.21 9.13 -10.94
N SER A 300 -22.13 9.80 -11.35
CA SER A 300 -22.15 11.05 -12.10
C SER A 300 -21.04 11.04 -13.14
N GLU A 301 -21.43 11.13 -14.42
CA GLU A 301 -20.48 11.28 -15.54
C GLU A 301 -19.76 12.62 -15.51
N GLU A 302 -20.41 13.67 -15.00
CA GLU A 302 -19.77 14.98 -14.82
C GLU A 302 -18.58 14.87 -13.85
N LEU A 303 -18.79 14.28 -12.67
CA LEU A 303 -17.72 14.11 -11.68
C LEU A 303 -16.65 13.13 -12.16
N ALA A 304 -17.02 12.09 -12.92
CA ALA A 304 -16.07 11.17 -13.51
C ALA A 304 -15.05 11.87 -14.43
N ASN A 305 -15.45 12.96 -15.10
CA ASN A 305 -14.62 13.73 -16.02
C ASN A 305 -13.95 14.95 -15.37
N LYS A 306 -14.07 15.11 -14.04
CA LYS A 306 -13.48 16.23 -13.29
C LYS A 306 -12.26 15.78 -12.51
N ALA A 307 -11.27 16.64 -12.39
CA ALA A 307 -10.18 16.47 -11.44
C ALA A 307 -10.70 16.70 -10.01
N MET A 308 -10.55 15.68 -9.16
CA MET A 308 -10.96 15.74 -7.76
C MET A 308 -9.90 16.50 -6.93
N PRO A 309 -10.23 16.96 -5.71
CA PRO A 309 -9.23 17.56 -4.83
C PRO A 309 -8.02 16.64 -4.66
N PHE A 310 -6.82 17.23 -4.71
CA PHE A 310 -5.51 16.54 -4.61
C PHE A 310 -5.12 15.65 -5.80
N GLU A 311 -5.94 15.63 -6.86
CA GLU A 311 -5.65 14.92 -8.10
C GLU A 311 -5.15 15.89 -9.20
N ASP A 312 -4.33 15.38 -10.12
CA ASP A 312 -3.84 16.11 -11.30
C ASP A 312 -4.59 15.79 -12.60
N ARG A 313 -5.55 14.84 -12.55
CA ARG A 313 -6.29 14.32 -13.71
C ARG A 313 -7.73 13.96 -13.35
N ALA A 314 -8.55 13.62 -14.35
CA ALA A 314 -9.94 13.27 -14.11
C ALA A 314 -10.08 11.99 -13.29
N LEU A 315 -11.14 11.89 -12.47
CA LEU A 315 -11.40 10.72 -11.62
C LEU A 315 -11.37 9.40 -12.41
N ARG A 316 -11.97 9.37 -13.61
CA ARG A 316 -11.96 8.16 -14.45
C ARG A 316 -10.58 7.71 -14.87
N GLU A 317 -9.66 8.66 -15.06
CA GLU A 317 -8.28 8.36 -15.41
C GLU A 317 -7.58 7.74 -14.21
N THR A 318 -7.68 8.35 -13.02
CA THR A 318 -7.19 7.80 -11.75
C THR A 318 -7.67 6.36 -11.53
N VAL A 319 -8.98 6.12 -11.66
CA VAL A 319 -9.55 4.77 -11.53
C VAL A 319 -9.00 3.80 -12.58
N SER A 320 -8.76 4.25 -13.82
CA SER A 320 -8.18 3.39 -14.86
C SER A 320 -6.73 3.01 -14.58
N PHE A 321 -5.94 3.90 -13.97
CA PHE A 321 -4.59 3.56 -13.49
C PHE A 321 -4.66 2.48 -12.42
N HIS A 322 -5.56 2.63 -11.42
CA HIS A 322 -5.69 1.66 -10.34
C HIS A 322 -6.19 0.30 -10.81
N ILE A 323 -7.06 0.24 -11.82
CA ILE A 323 -7.51 -1.03 -12.43
C ILE A 323 -6.37 -1.71 -13.20
N LYS A 324 -5.45 -0.95 -13.79
CA LYS A 324 -4.31 -1.47 -14.56
C LYS A 324 -3.12 -1.88 -13.67
N ALA A 325 -2.99 -1.24 -12.51
CA ALA A 325 -1.88 -1.35 -11.56
C ALA A 325 -1.67 -2.77 -11.06
#